data_AF-A0A920T5N5-F1
#
_entry.id   AF-A0A920T5N5-F1
#
_cell.length_a   1.000
_cell.length_b   1.000
_cell.length_c   1.000
_cell.angle_alpha   90.00
_cell.angle_beta   90.00
_cell.angle_gamma   90.00
#
_symmetry.space_group_name_H-M   'P 1'
#
loop_
_entity.id
_entity.type
_entity.pdbx_description
1 polymer ?
#
loop_
_entity_poly.entity_id
_entity_poly.type
_entity_poly.pdbx_seq_one_letter_code
_entity_poly.pdbx_strand_id
1 'polypeptide(L)'
;MEDATSLAKMGVSYNKPEIDIDKIRSHKNKIVSQLSQGIDRMAKARGVETIQGLASFKNNNEILVKTKSGEQNIEFEKCIIASGSSSGLIPGIDSKHKSILTSKTALDLSDVPKKLIIIGGGAIGLELGQVYASLGSEITLVEFMPNLIPGADADIVKPLHRKLTKQFSSILLSTKVKSVKPNKDDSVNVTIENDNGPHQKIMIKF
;
A
#
# COMPACT_ATOMS: atom_id res chain seq x y z
N MET A 1 18.25 6.96 0.81
CA MET A 1 19.41 7.59 0.14
C MET A 1 19.80 8.92 0.78
N GLU A 2 18.84 9.69 1.29
CA GLU A 2 19.07 11.01 1.91
C GLU A 2 20.17 11.00 2.99
N ASP A 3 20.18 10.00 3.88
CA ASP A 3 21.19 9.90 4.94
C ASP A 3 22.61 9.77 4.39
N ALA A 4 22.80 8.86 3.43
CA ALA A 4 24.08 8.74 2.76
C ALA A 4 24.42 10.09 2.08
N THR A 5 23.46 10.75 1.42
CA THR A 5 23.73 12.00 0.68
C THR A 5 24.13 13.13 1.61
N SER A 6 23.62 13.13 2.83
CA SER A 6 23.97 14.11 3.87
C SER A 6 25.45 14.04 4.28
N LEU A 7 26.08 12.84 4.19
CA LEU A 7 27.49 12.64 4.55
C LEU A 7 28.48 13.35 3.61
N ALA A 8 28.03 13.78 2.43
CA ALA A 8 28.87 14.60 1.54
C ALA A 8 29.36 15.88 2.22
N LYS A 9 28.55 16.47 3.11
CA LYS A 9 28.94 17.64 3.93
C LYS A 9 29.98 17.31 5.00
N MET A 10 30.13 16.03 5.33
CA MET A 10 31.11 15.50 6.29
C MET A 10 32.33 14.90 5.57
N GLY A 11 32.50 15.16 4.26
CA GLY A 11 33.65 14.72 3.49
C GLY A 11 33.57 13.30 2.92
N VAL A 12 32.41 12.64 3.01
CA VAL A 12 32.22 11.29 2.47
C VAL A 12 31.55 11.38 1.09
N SER A 13 32.28 11.03 0.04
CA SER A 13 31.79 10.97 -1.34
C SER A 13 31.61 9.54 -1.81
N TYR A 14 30.51 9.25 -2.52
CA TYR A 14 30.27 7.99 -3.21
C TYR A 14 29.34 8.24 -4.41
N ASN A 15 29.37 7.34 -5.39
CA ASN A 15 28.55 7.45 -6.60
C ASN A 15 27.07 7.19 -6.31
N LYS A 16 26.18 7.74 -7.14
CA LYS A 16 24.75 7.42 -7.06
C LYS A 16 24.56 5.90 -7.19
N PRO A 17 23.83 5.25 -6.27
CA PRO A 17 23.66 3.81 -6.32
C PRO A 17 22.80 3.40 -7.52
N GLU A 18 23.13 2.27 -8.11
CA GLU A 18 22.27 1.57 -9.05
C GLU A 18 21.29 0.68 -8.27
N ILE A 19 20.01 0.78 -8.61
CA ILE A 19 18.94 0.06 -7.91
C ILE A 19 18.45 -1.09 -8.78
N ASP A 20 18.59 -2.31 -8.28
CA ASP A 20 18.08 -3.53 -8.88
C ASP A 20 16.75 -3.91 -8.20
N ILE A 21 15.64 -3.60 -8.88
CA ILE A 21 14.29 -3.80 -8.35
C ILE A 21 13.96 -5.28 -8.15
N ASP A 22 14.46 -6.16 -9.03
CA ASP A 22 14.20 -7.59 -8.93
C ASP A 22 14.90 -8.20 -7.71
N LYS A 23 16.10 -7.73 -7.36
CA LYS A 23 16.76 -8.13 -6.11
C LYS A 23 16.02 -7.64 -4.87
N ILE A 24 15.52 -6.40 -4.88
CA ILE A 24 14.71 -5.87 -3.77
C ILE A 24 13.44 -6.72 -3.59
N ARG A 25 12.71 -6.97 -4.69
CA ARG A 25 11.50 -7.79 -4.69
C ARG A 25 11.77 -9.21 -4.18
N SER A 26 12.85 -9.83 -4.67
CA SER A 26 13.28 -11.16 -4.26
C SER A 26 13.63 -11.23 -2.77
N HIS A 27 14.34 -10.22 -2.25
CA HIS A 27 14.69 -10.13 -0.84
C HIS A 27 13.43 -10.03 0.04
N LYS A 28 12.49 -9.13 -0.31
CA LYS A 28 11.19 -9.02 0.38
C LYS A 28 10.44 -10.36 0.36
N ASN A 29 10.34 -11.01 -0.80
CA ASN A 29 9.63 -12.29 -0.95
C ASN A 29 10.27 -13.41 -0.10
N LYS A 30 11.60 -13.43 0.00
CA LYS A 30 12.31 -14.37 0.88
C LYS A 30 11.93 -14.17 2.34
N ILE A 31 11.89 -12.94 2.83
CA ILE A 31 11.48 -12.62 4.21
C ILE A 31 10.04 -13.06 4.45
N VAL A 32 9.11 -12.69 3.56
CA VAL A 32 7.69 -13.09 3.67
C VAL A 32 7.56 -14.61 3.75
N SER A 33 8.26 -15.35 2.89
CA SER A 33 8.25 -16.81 2.87
C SER A 33 8.80 -17.40 4.18
N GLN A 34 9.94 -16.88 4.65
CA GLN A 34 10.57 -17.35 5.88
C GLN A 34 9.67 -17.16 7.10
N LEU A 35 9.06 -15.97 7.25
CA LEU A 35 8.16 -15.68 8.36
C LEU A 35 6.88 -16.52 8.28
N SER A 36 6.30 -16.68 7.08
CA SER A 36 5.10 -17.50 6.87
C SER A 36 5.35 -18.97 7.22
N GLN A 37 6.49 -19.53 6.81
CA GLN A 37 6.88 -20.89 7.17
C GLN A 37 7.17 -21.03 8.67
N GLY A 38 7.71 -20.00 9.31
CA GLY A 38 7.90 -19.97 10.76
C GLY A 38 6.59 -20.13 11.52
N ILE A 39 5.53 -19.46 11.07
CA ILE A 39 4.18 -19.58 11.65
C ILE A 39 3.64 -21.01 11.48
N ASP A 40 3.76 -21.61 10.29
CA ASP A 40 3.33 -22.99 10.03
C ASP A 40 4.05 -23.99 10.96
N ARG A 41 5.37 -23.85 11.12
CA ARG A 41 6.14 -24.69 12.05
C ARG A 41 5.68 -24.53 13.50
N MET A 42 5.39 -23.29 13.91
CA MET A 42 4.89 -22.99 15.25
C MET A 42 3.50 -23.56 15.51
N ALA A 43 2.62 -23.55 14.51
CA ALA A 43 1.29 -24.17 14.61
C ALA A 43 1.42 -25.69 14.79
N LYS A 44 2.22 -26.34 13.95
CA LYS A 44 2.51 -27.78 14.04
C LYS A 44 3.12 -28.19 15.39
N ALA A 45 4.10 -27.45 15.87
CA ALA A 45 4.74 -27.71 17.16
C ALA A 45 3.77 -27.61 18.35
N ARG A 46 2.68 -26.85 18.20
CA ARG A 46 1.61 -26.71 19.21
C ARG A 46 0.44 -27.66 18.99
N GLY A 47 0.53 -28.58 18.02
CA GLY A 47 -0.57 -29.52 17.71
C GLY A 47 -1.79 -28.85 17.07
N VAL A 48 -1.63 -27.67 16.47
CA VAL A 48 -2.72 -26.98 15.77
C VAL A 48 -2.93 -27.60 14.39
N GLU A 49 -4.15 -28.08 14.13
CA GLU A 49 -4.56 -28.51 12.79
C GLU A 49 -4.81 -27.30 11.89
N THR A 50 -4.20 -27.30 10.70
CA THR A 50 -4.31 -26.21 9.73
C THR A 50 -5.01 -26.68 8.48
N ILE A 51 -6.13 -26.03 8.14
CA ILE A 51 -6.92 -26.35 6.96
C ILE A 51 -6.90 -25.15 6.00
N GLN A 52 -6.38 -25.36 4.79
CA GLN A 52 -6.30 -24.31 3.77
C GLN A 52 -7.56 -24.31 2.90
N GLY A 53 -8.44 -23.35 3.12
CA GLY A 53 -9.66 -23.19 2.31
C GLY A 53 -10.46 -21.95 2.71
N LEU A 54 -11.54 -21.71 1.96
CA LEU A 54 -12.50 -20.67 2.28
C LEU A 54 -13.56 -21.22 3.23
N ALA A 55 -13.66 -20.66 4.43
CA ALA A 55 -14.63 -21.07 5.45
C ALA A 55 -15.90 -20.21 5.40
N SER A 56 -17.05 -20.83 5.60
CA SER A 56 -18.35 -20.17 5.79
C SER A 56 -19.20 -20.94 6.80
N PHE A 57 -19.93 -20.23 7.66
CA PHE A 57 -20.87 -20.86 8.60
C PHE A 57 -21.99 -21.59 7.85
N LYS A 58 -22.23 -22.85 8.22
CA LYS A 58 -23.43 -23.59 7.82
C LYS A 58 -24.55 -23.39 8.84
N ASN A 59 -24.19 -23.33 10.12
CA ASN A 59 -25.08 -23.09 11.24
C ASN A 59 -24.24 -22.58 12.44
N ASN A 60 -24.83 -22.52 13.63
CA ASN A 60 -24.20 -21.95 14.84
C ASN A 60 -22.98 -22.74 15.36
N ASN A 61 -22.79 -23.98 14.93
CA ASN A 61 -21.78 -24.90 15.46
C ASN A 61 -20.99 -25.65 14.38
N GLU A 62 -21.18 -25.28 13.12
CA GLU A 62 -20.55 -25.95 11.98
C GLU A 62 -20.13 -24.94 10.90
N ILE A 63 -18.90 -25.10 10.39
CA ILE A 63 -18.43 -24.41 9.19
C ILE A 63 -18.22 -25.40 8.03
N LEU A 64 -18.50 -24.92 6.83
CA LEU A 64 -18.05 -25.53 5.58
C LEU A 64 -16.72 -24.91 5.18
N VAL A 65 -15.71 -25.71 4.92
CA VAL A 65 -14.44 -25.26 4.36
C VAL A 65 -14.28 -25.80 2.95
N LYS A 66 -14.28 -24.88 1.97
CA LYS A 66 -14.00 -25.20 0.57
C LYS A 66 -12.49 -25.21 0.35
N THR A 67 -11.92 -26.39 0.16
CA THR A 67 -10.49 -26.59 -0.12
C THR A 67 -10.26 -26.92 -1.59
N LYS A 68 -9.00 -26.97 -2.02
CA LYS A 68 -8.65 -27.41 -3.39
C LYS A 68 -9.03 -28.87 -3.67
N SER A 69 -9.09 -29.71 -2.63
CA SER A 69 -9.41 -31.14 -2.72
C SER A 69 -10.89 -31.46 -2.52
N GLY A 70 -11.73 -30.44 -2.27
CA GLY A 70 -13.16 -30.62 -2.02
C GLY A 70 -13.65 -29.84 -0.80
N GLU A 71 -14.89 -30.10 -0.42
CA GLU A 71 -15.52 -29.47 0.73
C GLU A 71 -15.40 -30.37 1.97
N GLN A 72 -15.21 -29.75 3.13
CA GLN A 72 -15.20 -30.44 4.42
C GLN A 72 -16.05 -29.69 5.44
N ASN A 73 -16.73 -30.44 6.30
CA ASN A 73 -17.49 -29.92 7.41
C ASN A 73 -16.67 -29.99 8.68
N ILE A 74 -16.67 -28.92 9.47
CA ILE A 74 -15.97 -28.84 10.74
C ILE A 74 -16.97 -28.36 11.79
N GLU A 75 -17.22 -29.21 12.78
CA GLU A 75 -18.00 -28.85 13.96
C GLU A 75 -17.10 -28.19 15.01
N PHE A 76 -17.67 -27.28 15.79
CA PHE A 76 -16.96 -26.58 16.86
C PHE A 76 -17.86 -26.29 18.06
N GLU A 77 -17.26 -26.31 19.24
CA GLU A 77 -17.90 -25.81 20.47
C GLU A 77 -17.75 -24.30 20.62
N LYS A 78 -16.61 -23.77 20.18
CA LYS A 78 -16.26 -22.34 20.21
C LYS A 78 -15.64 -21.93 18.89
N CYS A 79 -16.00 -20.73 18.40
CA CYS A 79 -15.45 -20.17 17.17
C CYS A 79 -14.90 -18.77 17.46
N ILE A 80 -13.68 -18.51 16.97
CA ILE A 80 -13.07 -17.18 16.95
C ILE A 80 -13.03 -16.72 15.49
N ILE A 81 -13.70 -15.62 15.18
CA ILE A 81 -13.70 -15.03 13.83
C ILE A 81 -12.54 -14.05 13.72
N ALA A 82 -11.57 -14.38 12.87
CA ALA A 82 -10.37 -13.57 12.61
C ALA A 82 -10.12 -13.40 11.10
N SER A 83 -11.15 -13.03 10.33
CA SER A 83 -11.12 -12.94 8.85
C SER A 83 -10.32 -11.76 8.28
N GLY A 84 -9.84 -10.84 9.13
CA GLY A 84 -9.05 -9.69 8.72
C GLY A 84 -9.86 -8.57 8.04
N SER A 85 -9.19 -7.80 7.18
CA SER A 85 -9.76 -6.66 6.45
C SER A 85 -9.24 -6.59 5.01
N SER A 86 -9.85 -5.74 4.18
CA SER A 86 -9.44 -5.49 2.79
C SER A 86 -9.27 -3.99 2.49
N SER A 87 -8.58 -3.65 1.40
CA SER A 87 -8.40 -2.26 0.97
C SER A 87 -9.75 -1.62 0.61
N GLY A 88 -10.00 -0.42 1.14
CA GLY A 88 -11.13 0.40 0.71
C GLY A 88 -10.96 0.81 -0.76
N LEU A 89 -11.99 0.58 -1.57
CA LEU A 89 -12.02 1.03 -2.97
C LEU A 89 -12.89 2.27 -3.07
N ILE A 90 -12.40 3.28 -3.80
CA ILE A 90 -13.21 4.46 -4.12
C ILE A 90 -14.28 4.02 -5.15
N PRO A 91 -15.57 4.29 -4.89
CA PRO A 91 -16.63 3.92 -5.81
C PRO A 91 -16.39 4.44 -7.23
N GLY A 92 -16.61 3.60 -8.23
CA GLY A 92 -16.46 3.96 -9.65
C GLY A 92 -15.04 3.85 -10.21
N ILE A 93 -14.05 3.39 -9.42
CA ILE A 93 -12.72 3.05 -9.93
C ILE A 93 -12.65 1.57 -10.30
N ASP A 94 -12.18 1.27 -11.51
CA ASP A 94 -11.83 -0.09 -11.90
C ASP A 94 -10.50 -0.51 -11.26
N SER A 95 -10.59 -1.13 -10.08
CA SER A 95 -9.45 -1.65 -9.33
C SER A 95 -8.69 -2.79 -10.02
N LYS A 96 -9.23 -3.37 -11.11
CA LYS A 96 -8.54 -4.44 -11.87
C LYS A 96 -7.60 -3.88 -12.93
N HIS A 97 -7.68 -2.58 -13.23
CA HIS A 97 -6.79 -1.96 -14.18
C HIS A 97 -5.36 -1.94 -13.62
N LYS A 98 -4.36 -2.38 -14.41
CA LYS A 98 -2.96 -2.54 -13.94
C LYS A 98 -2.32 -1.26 -13.40
N SER A 99 -2.75 -0.11 -13.89
CA SER A 99 -2.29 1.22 -13.43
C SER A 99 -2.93 1.67 -12.10
N ILE A 100 -3.90 0.92 -11.58
CA ILE A 100 -4.54 1.18 -10.29
C ILE A 100 -3.95 0.21 -9.27
N LEU A 101 -3.14 0.75 -8.38
CA LEU A 101 -2.45 -0.03 -7.36
C LEU A 101 -3.21 0.02 -6.04
N THR A 102 -3.27 -1.12 -5.36
CA THR A 102 -3.69 -1.24 -3.97
C THR A 102 -2.45 -1.30 -3.09
N SER A 103 -2.60 -1.18 -1.77
CA SER A 103 -1.48 -1.37 -0.84
C SER A 103 -0.82 -2.75 -0.98
N LYS A 104 -1.57 -3.76 -1.42
CA LYS A 104 -1.05 -5.10 -1.72
C LYS A 104 -0.23 -5.11 -3.01
N THR A 105 -0.81 -4.66 -4.13
CA THR A 105 -0.17 -4.75 -5.45
C THR A 105 0.99 -3.76 -5.61
N ALA A 106 0.99 -2.65 -4.88
CA ALA A 106 2.13 -1.73 -4.81
C ALA A 106 3.39 -2.41 -4.22
N LEU A 107 3.22 -3.34 -3.27
CA LEU A 107 4.34 -4.06 -2.65
C LEU A 107 4.87 -5.22 -3.51
N ASP A 108 4.20 -5.56 -4.61
CA ASP A 108 4.76 -6.45 -5.63
C ASP A 108 5.88 -5.75 -6.40
N LEU A 109 5.91 -4.41 -6.38
CA LEU A 109 6.97 -3.56 -6.92
C LEU A 109 7.36 -3.96 -8.36
N SER A 110 6.38 -4.20 -9.22
CA SER A 110 6.61 -4.67 -10.60
C SER A 110 7.46 -3.70 -11.41
N ASP A 111 7.28 -2.40 -11.18
CA ASP A 111 8.04 -1.31 -11.80
C ASP A 111 8.05 -0.08 -10.87
N VAL A 112 8.90 0.91 -11.16
CA VAL A 112 8.97 2.21 -10.49
C VAL A 112 8.52 3.30 -11.46
N PRO A 113 7.24 3.72 -11.40
CA PRO A 113 6.73 4.72 -12.33
C PRO A 113 7.42 6.08 -12.14
N LYS A 114 7.60 6.84 -13.22
CA LYS A 114 8.16 8.20 -13.12
C LYS A 114 7.28 9.13 -12.28
N LYS A 115 5.96 8.96 -12.35
CA LYS A 115 4.98 9.76 -11.62
C LYS A 115 3.96 8.85 -10.95
N LEU A 116 3.63 9.12 -9.69
CA LEU A 116 2.69 8.33 -8.91
C LEU A 116 1.77 9.24 -8.08
N ILE A 117 0.46 9.04 -8.18
CA ILE A 117 -0.50 9.60 -7.23
C ILE A 117 -0.75 8.60 -6.11
N ILE A 118 -0.62 9.07 -4.88
CA ILE A 118 -1.08 8.37 -3.68
C ILE A 118 -2.39 9.03 -3.24
N ILE A 119 -3.45 8.22 -3.10
CA ILE A 119 -4.73 8.67 -2.58
C ILE A 119 -4.85 8.21 -1.12
N GLY A 120 -4.89 9.17 -0.19
CA GLY A 120 -4.86 8.96 1.25
C GLY A 120 -3.48 9.28 1.87
N GLY A 121 -3.45 10.28 2.73
CA GLY A 121 -2.34 10.73 3.57
C GLY A 121 -2.30 10.08 4.95
N GLY A 122 -2.89 8.90 5.11
CA GLY A 122 -2.69 8.03 6.26
C GLY A 122 -1.36 7.27 6.21
N ALA A 123 -1.02 6.53 7.26
CA ALA A 123 0.28 5.86 7.42
C ALA A 123 0.70 5.04 6.18
N ILE A 124 -0.19 4.17 5.67
CA ILE A 124 0.10 3.31 4.51
C ILE A 124 0.46 4.13 3.26
N GLY A 125 -0.30 5.19 2.98
CA GLY A 125 -0.06 6.05 1.81
C GLY A 125 1.28 6.77 1.92
N LEU A 126 1.62 7.26 3.11
CA LEU A 126 2.90 7.93 3.37
C LEU A 126 4.10 6.97 3.30
N GLU A 127 3.96 5.75 3.81
CA GLU A 127 5.01 4.72 3.72
C GLU A 127 5.29 4.34 2.27
N LEU A 128 4.25 4.00 1.52
CA LEU A 128 4.40 3.65 0.09
C LEU A 128 4.92 4.83 -0.72
N GLY A 129 4.39 6.04 -0.48
CA GLY A 129 4.89 7.26 -1.12
C GLY A 129 6.39 7.45 -0.90
N GLN A 130 6.89 7.28 0.32
CA GLN A 130 8.32 7.40 0.62
C GLN A 130 9.16 6.29 -0.03
N VAL A 131 8.66 5.05 -0.10
CA VAL A 131 9.33 3.96 -0.81
C VAL A 131 9.50 4.33 -2.28
N TYR A 132 8.42 4.69 -2.97
CA TYR A 132 8.48 5.02 -4.39
C TYR A 132 9.27 6.32 -4.67
N ALA A 133 9.16 7.34 -3.81
CA ALA A 133 9.99 8.54 -3.91
C ALA A 133 11.49 8.21 -3.79
N SER A 134 11.85 7.31 -2.86
CA SER A 134 13.24 6.87 -2.68
C SER A 134 13.77 6.07 -3.87
N LEU A 135 12.88 5.38 -4.59
CA LEU A 135 13.19 4.65 -5.82
C LEU A 135 13.19 5.56 -7.07
N GLY A 136 12.71 6.80 -6.97
CA GLY A 136 12.80 7.82 -8.01
C GLY A 136 11.47 8.30 -8.59
N SER A 137 10.32 7.86 -8.08
CA SER A 137 9.02 8.36 -8.50
C SER A 137 8.76 9.78 -8.00
N GLU A 138 8.22 10.65 -8.85
CA GLU A 138 7.61 11.91 -8.45
C GLU A 138 6.23 11.64 -7.81
N ILE A 139 6.10 11.91 -6.51
CA ILE A 139 4.90 11.60 -5.74
C ILE A 139 3.99 12.82 -5.59
N THR A 140 2.74 12.69 -6.04
CA THR A 140 1.64 13.59 -5.66
C THR A 140 0.74 12.90 -4.66
N LEU A 141 0.65 13.43 -3.45
CA LEU A 141 -0.25 12.93 -2.41
C LEU A 141 -1.57 13.71 -2.41
N VAL A 142 -2.70 13.02 -2.39
CA VAL A 142 -4.04 13.61 -2.28
C VAL A 142 -4.71 13.07 -1.03
N GLU A 143 -5.03 13.95 -0.08
CA GLU A 143 -5.72 13.63 1.17
C GLU A 143 -6.98 14.49 1.31
N PHE A 144 -8.09 13.83 1.66
CA PHE A 144 -9.38 14.46 1.84
C PHE A 144 -9.45 15.30 3.12
N MET A 145 -8.76 14.86 4.17
CA MET A 145 -8.67 15.54 5.45
C MET A 145 -7.73 16.75 5.41
N PRO A 146 -7.86 17.71 6.35
CA PRO A 146 -7.01 18.89 6.39
C PRO A 146 -5.58 18.63 6.87
N ASN A 147 -5.29 17.42 7.38
CA ASN A 147 -4.00 17.04 7.94
C ASN A 147 -3.59 15.64 7.47
N LEU A 148 -2.28 15.40 7.42
CA LEU A 148 -1.70 14.06 7.28
C LEU A 148 -1.87 13.27 8.58
N ILE A 149 -1.92 11.94 8.47
CA ILE A 149 -2.14 10.99 9.57
C ILE A 149 -3.32 11.43 10.46
N PRO A 150 -4.56 11.43 9.93
CA PRO A 150 -5.72 11.84 10.71
C PRO A 150 -5.82 11.07 12.04
N GLY A 151 -5.99 11.81 13.14
CA GLY A 151 -6.03 11.26 14.49
C GLY A 151 -4.70 11.31 15.26
N ALA A 152 -3.59 11.60 14.60
CA ALA A 152 -2.33 11.90 15.29
C ALA A 152 -2.26 13.37 15.75
N ASP A 153 -1.41 13.62 16.76
CA ASP A 153 -1.14 14.97 17.26
C ASP A 153 -0.47 15.83 16.17
N ALA A 154 -1.00 17.04 15.96
CA ALA A 154 -0.57 17.93 14.90
C ALA A 154 0.89 18.39 15.05
N ASP A 155 1.40 18.54 16.27
CA ASP A 155 2.78 18.94 16.53
C ASP A 155 3.76 17.82 16.16
N ILE A 156 3.34 16.55 16.25
CA ILE A 156 4.12 15.40 15.78
C ILE A 156 4.04 15.27 14.26
N VAL A 157 2.91 15.58 13.64
CA VAL A 157 2.74 15.53 12.18
C VAL A 157 3.51 16.66 11.49
N LYS A 158 3.63 17.84 12.11
CA LYS A 158 4.28 19.02 11.53
C LYS A 158 5.73 18.78 11.03
N PRO A 159 6.66 18.18 11.80
CA PRO A 159 8.00 17.87 11.30
C PRO A 159 7.97 16.83 10.17
N LEU A 160 7.09 15.83 10.24
CA LEU A 160 6.90 14.86 9.16
C LEU A 160 6.43 15.56 7.88
N HIS A 161 5.41 16.40 7.95
CA HIS A 161 4.90 17.13 6.80
C HIS A 161 6.02 17.98 6.17
N ARG A 162 6.80 18.72 6.96
CA ARG A 162 7.96 19.49 6.47
C ARG A 162 9.00 18.64 5.75
N LYS A 163 9.24 17.41 6.23
CA LYS A 163 10.14 16.45 5.56
C LYS A 163 9.53 15.99 4.23
N LEU A 164 8.26 15.59 4.24
CA LEU A 164 7.58 15.07 3.05
C LEU A 164 7.43 16.12 1.95
N THR A 165 7.24 17.40 2.27
CA THR A 165 7.22 18.49 1.26
C THR A 165 8.53 18.60 0.47
N LYS A 166 9.65 18.10 1.00
CA LYS A 166 10.93 18.04 0.28
C LYS A 166 11.11 16.77 -0.53
N GLN A 167 10.40 15.69 -0.18
CA GLN A 167 10.51 14.37 -0.81
C GLN A 167 9.44 14.15 -1.89
N PHE A 168 8.26 14.75 -1.73
CA PHE A 168 7.13 14.64 -2.66
C PHE A 168 7.05 15.87 -3.54
N SER A 169 6.55 15.70 -4.77
CA SER A 169 6.37 16.82 -5.69
C SER A 169 5.17 17.69 -5.31
N SER A 170 4.14 17.10 -4.71
CA SER A 170 2.97 17.83 -4.21
C SER A 170 2.25 17.08 -3.08
N ILE A 171 1.70 17.83 -2.13
CA ILE A 171 0.82 17.34 -1.06
C ILE A 171 -0.44 18.20 -1.07
N LEU A 172 -1.56 17.58 -1.44
CA LEU A 172 -2.86 18.22 -1.58
C LEU A 172 -3.77 17.75 -0.44
N LEU A 173 -3.88 18.57 0.60
CA LEU A 173 -4.80 18.37 1.73
C LEU A 173 -6.17 18.96 1.42
N SER A 174 -7.19 18.60 2.19
CA SER A 174 -8.58 19.04 1.97
C SER A 174 -9.04 18.86 0.52
N THR A 175 -8.58 17.78 -0.12
CA THR A 175 -8.76 17.55 -1.56
C THR A 175 -9.40 16.20 -1.81
N LYS A 176 -10.56 16.21 -2.47
CA LYS A 176 -11.34 15.01 -2.78
C LYS A 176 -11.02 14.48 -4.17
N VAL A 177 -10.77 13.18 -4.29
CA VAL A 177 -10.73 12.51 -5.60
C VAL A 177 -12.16 12.22 -6.06
N LYS A 178 -12.55 12.77 -7.22
CA LYS A 178 -13.90 12.62 -7.80
C LYS A 178 -13.99 11.50 -8.80
N SER A 179 -12.94 11.29 -9.60
CA SER A 179 -12.90 10.20 -10.57
C SER A 179 -11.46 9.83 -10.91
N VAL A 180 -11.27 8.56 -11.25
CA VAL A 180 -10.02 8.01 -11.74
C VAL A 180 -10.35 7.22 -13.00
N LYS A 181 -9.83 7.67 -14.13
CA LYS A 181 -10.11 7.09 -15.45
C LYS A 181 -8.80 6.61 -16.07
N PRO A 182 -8.56 5.29 -16.13
CA PRO A 182 -7.44 4.78 -16.89
C PRO A 182 -7.65 5.04 -18.39
N ASN A 183 -6.54 5.26 -19.10
CA ASN A 183 -6.49 5.45 -20.54
C ASN A 183 -5.92 4.21 -21.24
N LYS A 184 -6.00 4.18 -22.58
CA LYS A 184 -5.50 3.07 -23.40
C LYS A 184 -3.97 2.93 -23.40
N ASP A 185 -3.26 4.00 -23.09
CA ASP A 185 -1.79 4.06 -23.00
C ASP A 185 -1.29 3.83 -21.56
N ASP A 186 -2.10 3.17 -20.73
CA ASP A 186 -1.84 2.87 -19.32
C ASP A 186 -1.70 4.07 -18.39
N SER A 187 -1.81 5.30 -18.91
CA SER A 187 -1.89 6.51 -18.10
C SER A 187 -3.23 6.62 -17.36
N VAL A 188 -3.28 7.42 -16.30
CA VAL A 188 -4.49 7.60 -15.49
C VAL A 188 -4.82 9.07 -15.34
N ASN A 189 -6.06 9.43 -15.69
CA ASN A 189 -6.62 10.75 -15.45
C ASN A 189 -7.29 10.78 -14.08
N VAL A 190 -6.84 11.66 -13.19
CA VAL A 190 -7.44 11.86 -11.87
C VAL A 190 -8.09 13.24 -11.82
N THR A 191 -9.37 13.28 -11.44
CA THR A 191 -10.09 14.53 -11.21
C THR A 191 -10.17 14.77 -9.72
N ILE A 192 -9.69 15.92 -9.26
CA ILE A 192 -9.75 16.35 -7.86
C ILE A 192 -10.61 17.59 -7.67
N GLU A 193 -11.09 17.78 -6.46
CA GLU A 193 -11.93 18.91 -6.01
C GLU A 193 -11.40 19.43 -4.68
N ASN A 194 -11.18 20.74 -4.58
CA ASN A 194 -10.79 21.45 -3.36
C ASN A 194 -11.55 22.78 -3.24
N ASP A 195 -11.48 23.42 -2.08
CA ASP A 195 -12.24 24.65 -1.77
C ASP A 195 -11.71 25.91 -2.48
N ASN A 196 -10.58 25.83 -3.21
CA ASN A 196 -9.88 26.97 -3.80
C ASN A 196 -10.23 27.25 -5.29
N GLY A 197 -11.27 26.64 -5.86
CA GLY A 197 -11.70 26.88 -7.26
C GLY A 197 -11.37 25.74 -8.23
N PRO A 198 -11.79 25.83 -9.52
CA PRO A 198 -12.43 24.72 -10.23
C PRO A 198 -11.47 23.57 -10.58
N HIS A 199 -11.94 22.35 -10.32
CA HIS A 199 -11.57 21.07 -10.94
C HIS A 199 -10.18 21.01 -11.58
N GLN A 200 -9.14 20.79 -10.77
CA GLN A 200 -7.84 20.51 -11.34
C GLN A 200 -7.83 19.07 -11.89
N LYS A 201 -7.75 18.92 -13.20
CA LYS A 201 -7.49 17.63 -13.84
C LYS A 201 -5.98 17.37 -13.77
N ILE A 202 -5.57 16.49 -12.88
CA ILE A 202 -4.19 16.03 -12.83
C ILE A 202 -4.08 14.86 -13.80
N MET A 203 -3.38 15.08 -14.91
CA MET A 203 -3.01 14.02 -15.83
C MET A 203 -1.69 13.43 -15.38
N ILE A 204 -1.69 12.16 -14.98
CA ILE A 204 -0.45 11.42 -14.75
C ILE A 204 -0.24 10.44 -15.89
N LYS A 205 0.79 10.73 -16.68
CA LYS A 205 1.37 9.79 -17.63
C LYS A 205 2.44 8.98 -16.89
N PHE A 206 2.35 7.66 -16.99
CA PHE A 206 3.40 6.73 -16.55
C PHE A 206 4.48 6.65 -17.62
#